data_AF-A0A8T4LW06-F1
#
_entry.id   AF-A0A8T4LW06-F1
#
_cell.length_a   1.000
_cell.length_b   1.000
_cell.length_c   1.000
_cell.angle_alpha   90.00
_cell.angle_beta   90.00
_cell.angle_gamma   90.00
#
_symmetry.space_group_name_H-M   'P 1'
#
loop_
_entity.id
_entity.type
_entity.pdbx_description
1 polymer ?
#
loop_
_entity_poly.entity_id
_entity_poly.type
_entity_poly.pdbx_seq_one_letter_code
_entity_poly.pdbx_strand_id
1 'polypeptide(L)'
;MLSLKGIEKIYSTGSVSVRALDGITFSIREGERVSIIGPSGCGKSTLLHILGLLDVPTGGSLMLDGTDVSTLNETELAQFRGRKIGFIFQSFFLIPSMDAISNVALPMMFYDVPAAERLQKAQKMLGRLGMGDRLHHVPSELSGGQRQRVAIARALVNEPTLLLADEPTGNLDSRSGEEVLKIFDELSAEGKTIVIVTHDPSIAKKSPRVIRLKDGKIEKDERKK
;
A
#
# COMPACT_ATOMS: atom_id res chain seq x y z
N MET A 1 -3.39 9.55 12.90
CA MET A 1 -3.43 8.36 12.03
C MET A 1 -2.12 7.56 12.14
N LEU A 2 -0.99 7.92 11.54
CA LEU A 2 0.26 7.11 11.59
C LEU A 2 1.44 7.91 12.19
N SER A 3 2.23 7.29 13.08
CA SER A 3 3.42 7.91 13.68
C SER A 3 4.54 6.90 13.88
N LEU A 4 5.75 7.26 13.43
CA LEU A 4 6.98 6.48 13.57
C LEU A 4 7.93 7.26 14.47
N LYS A 5 8.53 6.58 15.45
CA LYS A 5 9.55 7.15 16.33
C LYS A 5 10.77 6.23 16.37
N GLY A 6 11.88 6.70 15.80
CA GLY A 6 13.17 6.01 15.83
C GLY A 6 13.15 4.61 15.22
N ILE A 7 12.40 4.41 14.14
CA ILE A 7 12.29 3.08 13.50
C ILE A 7 13.64 2.64 12.95
N GLU A 8 14.10 1.49 13.43
CA GLU A 8 15.30 0.80 12.98
C GLU A 8 14.95 -0.57 12.41
N LYS A 9 15.69 -1.01 11.39
CA LYS A 9 15.60 -2.37 10.88
C LYS A 9 16.98 -2.88 10.54
N ILE A 10 17.40 -3.94 11.21
CA ILE A 10 18.63 -4.67 10.94
C ILE A 10 18.25 -6.09 10.49
N TYR A 11 18.74 -6.48 9.32
CA TYR A 11 18.68 -7.87 8.84
C TYR A 11 20.00 -8.55 9.16
N SER A 12 19.95 -9.66 9.89
CA SER A 12 21.12 -10.46 10.25
C SER A 12 21.07 -11.78 9.52
N THR A 13 22.11 -12.12 8.75
CA THR A 13 22.23 -13.40 8.04
C THR A 13 23.61 -13.98 8.28
N GLY A 14 23.70 -14.94 9.20
CA GLY A 14 24.97 -15.50 9.65
C GLY A 14 25.86 -14.43 10.29
N SER A 15 27.03 -14.18 9.69
CA SER A 15 28.01 -13.20 10.16
C SER A 15 27.79 -11.77 9.63
N VAL A 16 26.86 -11.57 8.68
CA VAL A 16 26.61 -10.26 8.07
C VAL A 16 25.38 -9.63 8.69
N SER A 17 25.50 -8.36 9.11
CA SER A 17 24.36 -7.53 9.50
C SER A 17 24.23 -6.35 8.54
N VAL A 18 23.01 -6.13 8.05
CA VAL A 18 22.67 -5.02 7.15
C VAL A 18 21.63 -4.15 7.84
N ARG A 19 21.99 -2.91 8.12
CA ARG A 19 21.04 -1.91 8.63
C ARG A 19 20.27 -1.31 7.46
N ALA A 20 19.03 -1.73 7.30
CA ALA A 20 18.14 -1.25 6.24
C ALA A 20 17.46 0.08 6.60
N LEU A 21 17.16 0.31 7.89
CA LEU A 21 16.62 1.57 8.41
C LEU A 21 17.38 1.98 9.68
N ASP A 22 17.66 3.28 9.82
CA ASP A 22 18.50 3.86 10.88
C ASP A 22 17.81 5.07 11.51
N GLY A 23 16.87 4.83 12.42
CA GLY A 23 16.25 5.88 13.25
C GLY A 23 15.16 6.71 12.56
N ILE A 24 14.37 6.12 11.67
CA ILE A 24 13.33 6.82 10.90
C ILE A 24 12.23 7.37 11.82
N THR A 25 12.00 8.69 11.77
CA THR A 25 10.99 9.39 12.58
C THR A 25 10.18 10.34 11.71
N PHE A 26 8.87 10.10 11.58
CA PHE A 26 7.92 11.01 10.94
C PHE A 26 6.49 10.60 11.28
N SER A 27 5.53 11.47 10.98
CA SER A 27 4.09 11.17 11.11
C SER A 27 3.34 11.46 9.81
N ILE A 28 2.22 10.77 9.60
CA ILE A 28 1.28 10.99 8.50
C ILE A 28 -0.11 11.26 9.10
N ARG A 29 -0.69 12.38 8.71
CA ARG A 29 -2.03 12.81 9.12
C ARG A 29 -3.08 12.06 8.32
N GLU A 30 -4.28 11.99 8.87
CA GLU A 30 -5.43 11.45 8.14
C GLU A 30 -5.70 12.30 6.88
N GLY A 31 -6.02 11.63 5.77
CA GLY A 31 -6.24 12.25 4.46
C GLY A 31 -4.97 12.77 3.78
N GLU A 32 -3.78 12.56 4.36
CA GLU A 32 -2.52 13.03 3.77
C GLU A 32 -2.06 12.09 2.66
N ARG A 33 -1.64 12.65 1.52
CA ARG A 33 -0.95 11.90 0.46
C ARG A 33 0.55 12.18 0.49
N VAL A 34 1.34 11.12 0.66
CA VAL A 34 2.80 11.19 0.81
C VAL A 34 3.46 10.31 -0.24
N SER A 35 4.48 10.83 -0.91
CA SER A 35 5.40 10.00 -1.70
C SER A 35 6.71 9.79 -0.97
N ILE A 36 7.18 8.54 -0.93
CA ILE A 36 8.48 8.17 -0.41
C ILE A 36 9.38 7.78 -1.59
N ILE A 37 10.47 8.51 -1.77
CA ILE A 37 11.40 8.35 -2.89
C ILE A 37 12.83 8.09 -2.41
N GLY A 38 13.69 7.58 -3.29
CA GLY A 38 15.09 7.33 -2.96
C GLY A 38 15.72 6.29 -3.89
N PRO A 39 17.06 6.17 -3.93
CA PRO A 39 17.75 5.22 -4.79
C PRO A 39 17.41 3.76 -4.45
N SER A 40 17.71 2.83 -5.35
CA SER A 40 17.57 1.40 -5.04
C SER A 40 18.42 1.03 -3.82
N GLY A 41 17.90 0.13 -2.97
CA GLY A 41 18.59 -0.29 -1.75
C GLY A 41 18.55 0.68 -0.56
N CYS A 42 17.96 1.87 -0.65
CA CYS A 42 17.95 2.82 0.47
C CYS A 42 16.95 2.52 1.61
N GLY A 43 16.25 1.39 1.55
CA GLY A 43 15.29 0.97 2.58
C GLY A 43 13.82 1.29 2.31
N LYS A 44 13.43 1.76 1.11
CA LYS A 44 12.02 2.12 0.79
C LYS A 44 11.03 0.98 1.02
N SER A 45 11.28 -0.18 0.42
CA SER A 45 10.38 -1.35 0.54
C SER A 45 10.38 -1.89 1.97
N THR A 46 11.53 -1.87 2.65
CA THR A 46 11.61 -2.19 4.09
C THR A 46 10.72 -1.26 4.92
N LEU A 47 10.80 0.06 4.70
CA LEU A 47 9.93 1.01 5.36
C LEU A 47 8.46 0.73 5.03
N LEU A 48 8.13 0.52 3.75
CA LEU A 48 6.76 0.24 3.33
C LEU A 48 6.18 -1.02 3.99
N HIS A 49 6.98 -2.08 4.09
CA HIS A 49 6.57 -3.32 4.76
C HIS A 49 6.33 -3.08 6.25
N ILE A 50 7.18 -2.30 6.93
CA ILE A 50 6.97 -1.93 8.33
C ILE A 50 5.70 -1.06 8.49
N LEU A 51 5.50 -0.08 7.61
CA LEU A 51 4.29 0.76 7.63
C LEU A 51 3.02 -0.06 7.49
N GLY A 52 3.09 -1.15 6.74
CA GLY A 52 1.94 -2.02 6.54
C GLY A 52 1.92 -3.27 7.39
N LEU A 53 2.75 -3.34 8.43
CA LEU A 53 2.77 -4.44 9.39
C LEU A 53 3.04 -5.80 8.73
N LEU A 54 3.80 -5.82 7.63
CA LEU A 54 4.32 -7.02 6.99
C LEU A 54 5.72 -7.40 7.51
N ASP A 55 6.38 -6.47 8.19
CA ASP A 55 7.65 -6.69 8.85
C ASP A 55 7.67 -5.91 10.18
N VAL A 56 8.42 -6.41 11.15
CA VAL A 56 8.54 -5.83 12.50
C VAL A 56 9.88 -5.08 12.60
N PRO A 57 9.90 -3.82 13.06
CA PRO A 57 11.14 -3.09 13.25
C PRO A 57 12.02 -3.78 14.32
N THR A 58 13.35 -3.66 14.18
CA THR A 58 14.27 -4.14 15.24
C THR A 58 14.36 -3.18 16.41
N GLY A 59 13.97 -1.92 16.22
CA GLY A 59 13.95 -0.89 17.25
C GLY A 59 13.01 0.27 16.88
N GLY A 60 12.65 1.07 17.87
CA GLY A 60 11.68 2.16 17.73
C GLY A 60 10.23 1.74 17.98
N SER A 61 9.30 2.65 17.73
CA SER A 61 7.86 2.43 17.92
C SER A 61 7.03 2.94 16.76
N LEU A 62 5.94 2.24 16.47
CA LEU A 62 5.00 2.54 15.41
C LEU A 62 3.58 2.61 15.99
N MET A 63 2.90 3.73 15.74
CA MET A 63 1.50 3.90 16.09
C MET A 63 0.65 4.06 14.83
N LEU A 64 -0.45 3.34 14.74
CA LEU A 64 -1.45 3.45 13.67
C LEU A 64 -2.85 3.55 14.29
N ASP A 65 -3.61 4.57 13.89
CA ASP A 65 -4.94 4.93 14.40
C ASP A 65 -5.03 5.00 15.94
N GLY A 66 -3.96 5.49 16.57
CA GLY A 66 -3.87 5.61 18.04
C GLY A 66 -3.51 4.32 18.76
N THR A 67 -3.38 3.20 18.04
CA THR A 67 -2.90 1.92 18.57
C THR A 67 -1.39 1.83 18.41
N ASP A 68 -0.68 1.49 19.47
CA ASP A 68 0.72 1.05 19.38
C ASP A 68 0.74 -0.38 18.83
N VAL A 69 1.24 -0.56 17.61
CA VAL A 69 1.21 -1.87 16.95
C VAL A 69 2.32 -2.79 17.43
N SER A 70 3.33 -2.25 18.14
CA SER A 70 4.45 -3.04 18.68
C SER A 70 4.02 -3.95 19.83
N THR A 71 2.87 -3.67 20.45
CA THR A 71 2.32 -4.48 21.55
C THR A 71 1.42 -5.62 21.06
N LEU A 72 1.13 -5.68 19.76
CA LEU A 72 0.23 -6.68 19.19
C LEU A 72 1.00 -7.96 18.85
N ASN A 73 0.38 -9.12 19.09
CA ASN A 73 0.90 -10.40 18.60
C ASN A 73 0.59 -10.59 17.10
N GLU A 74 1.16 -11.61 16.46
CA GLU A 74 1.00 -11.82 15.01
C GLU A 74 -0.47 -11.98 14.57
N THR A 75 -1.31 -12.66 15.37
CA THR A 75 -2.73 -12.82 15.06
C THR A 75 -3.46 -11.47 15.10
N GLU A 76 -3.18 -10.66 16.12
CA GLU A 76 -3.73 -9.32 16.25
C GLU A 76 -3.23 -8.39 15.14
N LEU A 77 -1.94 -8.47 14.80
CA LEU A 77 -1.35 -7.73 13.67
C LEU A 77 -2.01 -8.11 12.35
N ALA A 78 -2.26 -9.39 12.09
CA ALA A 78 -2.91 -9.84 10.86
C ALA A 78 -4.35 -9.32 10.75
N GLN A 79 -5.11 -9.34 11.84
CA GLN A 79 -6.46 -8.78 11.89
C GLN A 79 -6.46 -7.27 11.71
N PHE A 80 -5.57 -6.57 12.41
CA PHE A 80 -5.42 -5.13 12.34
C PHE A 80 -5.02 -4.69 10.93
N ARG A 81 -4.01 -5.35 10.35
CA ARG A 81 -3.50 -5.11 8.99
C ARG A 81 -4.60 -5.19 7.95
N GLY A 82 -5.32 -6.31 7.83
CA GLY A 82 -6.29 -6.43 6.74
C GLY A 82 -7.61 -5.69 6.95
N ARG A 83 -7.84 -5.06 8.12
CA ARG A 83 -8.91 -4.06 8.34
C ARG A 83 -8.46 -2.64 8.06
N LYS A 84 -7.21 -2.29 8.40
CA LYS A 84 -6.73 -0.91 8.39
C LYS A 84 -5.91 -0.54 7.16
N ILE A 85 -5.31 -1.52 6.50
CA ILE A 85 -4.27 -1.31 5.51
C ILE A 85 -4.64 -1.98 4.19
N GLY A 86 -4.77 -1.17 3.14
CA GLY A 86 -4.87 -1.66 1.77
C GLY A 86 -3.51 -1.58 1.08
N PHE A 87 -3.05 -2.70 0.54
CA PHE A 87 -1.78 -2.79 -0.16
C PHE A 87 -1.94 -2.91 -1.67
N ILE A 88 -1.20 -2.08 -2.38
CA ILE A 88 -1.10 -2.07 -3.84
C ILE A 88 0.37 -2.28 -4.18
N PHE A 89 0.66 -3.29 -4.98
CA PHE A 89 2.03 -3.65 -5.35
C PHE A 89 2.26 -3.40 -6.84
N GLN A 90 3.52 -3.28 -7.24
CA GLN A 90 3.93 -3.19 -8.64
C GLN A 90 3.57 -4.46 -9.41
N SER A 91 3.86 -5.62 -8.79
CA SER A 91 3.35 -6.91 -9.24
C SER A 91 1.96 -7.09 -8.66
N PHE A 92 0.94 -7.21 -9.51
CA PHE A 92 -0.49 -7.20 -9.11
C PHE A 92 -0.85 -8.20 -7.98
N PHE A 93 -0.08 -9.28 -7.84
CA PHE A 93 -0.29 -10.39 -6.91
C PHE A 93 -1.73 -10.91 -6.90
N LEU A 94 -2.39 -10.93 -8.05
CA LEU A 94 -3.69 -11.56 -8.21
C LEU A 94 -3.53 -13.08 -8.22
N ILE A 95 -4.49 -13.79 -7.64
CA ILE A 95 -4.53 -15.25 -7.67
C ILE A 95 -4.92 -15.69 -9.09
N PRO A 96 -4.05 -16.39 -9.85
CA PRO A 96 -4.26 -16.65 -11.27
C PRO A 96 -5.51 -17.49 -11.58
N SER A 97 -5.89 -18.37 -10.65
CA SER A 97 -7.04 -19.28 -10.80
C SER A 97 -8.38 -18.67 -10.39
N MET A 98 -8.39 -17.42 -9.88
CA MET A 98 -9.60 -16.73 -9.44
C MET A 98 -9.96 -15.64 -10.43
N ASP A 99 -11.25 -15.43 -10.69
CA ASP A 99 -11.71 -14.29 -11.49
C ASP A 99 -11.53 -12.95 -10.73
N ALA A 100 -11.77 -11.83 -11.41
CA ALA A 100 -11.58 -10.50 -10.85
C ALA A 100 -12.45 -10.27 -9.60
N ILE A 101 -13.74 -10.65 -9.64
CA ILE A 101 -14.64 -10.48 -8.49
C ILE A 101 -14.21 -11.33 -7.30
N SER A 102 -13.76 -12.57 -7.53
CA SER A 102 -13.27 -13.44 -6.46
C SER A 102 -11.96 -12.91 -5.87
N ASN A 103 -11.04 -12.41 -6.70
CA ASN A 103 -9.80 -11.77 -6.23
C ASN A 103 -10.09 -10.58 -5.30
N VAL A 104 -11.08 -9.75 -5.65
CA VAL A 104 -11.49 -8.59 -4.85
C VAL A 104 -12.27 -9.03 -3.60
N ALA A 105 -13.06 -10.10 -3.66
CA ALA A 105 -13.81 -10.62 -2.52
C ALA A 105 -12.97 -11.41 -1.51
N LEU A 106 -11.76 -11.83 -1.89
CA LEU A 106 -10.88 -12.69 -1.09
C LEU A 106 -10.54 -12.12 0.30
N PRO A 107 -10.14 -10.85 0.46
CA PRO A 107 -9.78 -10.32 1.78
C PRO A 107 -10.91 -10.41 2.80
N MET A 108 -12.16 -10.22 2.36
CA MET A 108 -13.34 -10.29 3.22
C MET A 108 -13.63 -11.70 3.74
N MET A 109 -13.08 -12.77 3.13
CA MET A 109 -13.21 -14.15 3.62
C MET A 109 -12.68 -14.30 5.05
N PHE A 110 -11.70 -13.49 5.43
CA PHE A 110 -11.00 -13.59 6.70
C PHE A 110 -11.66 -12.78 7.83
N TYR A 111 -12.81 -12.14 7.56
CA TYR A 111 -13.48 -11.20 8.47
C TYR A 111 -14.98 -11.46 8.63
N ASP A 112 -15.40 -12.72 8.54
CA ASP A 112 -16.78 -13.18 8.76
C ASP A 112 -17.86 -12.48 7.91
N VAL A 113 -17.48 -11.90 6.78
CA VAL A 113 -18.43 -11.27 5.85
C VAL A 113 -19.15 -12.35 5.03
N PRO A 114 -20.49 -12.42 5.05
CA PRO A 114 -21.25 -13.41 4.29
C PRO A 114 -20.92 -13.39 2.79
N ALA A 115 -20.89 -14.57 2.15
CA ALA A 115 -20.45 -14.70 0.76
C ALA A 115 -21.21 -13.79 -0.23
N ALA A 116 -22.53 -13.67 -0.07
CA ALA A 116 -23.35 -12.80 -0.91
C ALA A 116 -22.97 -11.31 -0.77
N GLU A 117 -22.73 -10.86 0.47
CA GLU A 117 -22.30 -9.48 0.75
C GLU A 117 -20.90 -9.20 0.19
N ARG A 118 -19.98 -10.17 0.28
CA ARG A 118 -18.63 -10.06 -0.28
C ARG A 118 -18.66 -9.84 -1.79
N LEU A 119 -19.46 -10.63 -2.50
CA LEU A 119 -19.60 -10.50 -3.96
C LEU A 119 -20.23 -9.16 -4.34
N GLN A 120 -21.26 -8.71 -3.61
CA GLN A 120 -21.89 -7.42 -3.85
C GLN A 120 -20.92 -6.25 -3.66
N LYS A 121 -20.14 -6.24 -2.56
CA LYS A 121 -19.11 -5.23 -2.30
C LYS A 121 -18.02 -5.24 -3.36
N ALA A 122 -17.54 -6.44 -3.72
CA ALA A 122 -16.51 -6.60 -4.76
C ALA A 122 -16.99 -6.12 -6.13
N GLN A 123 -18.22 -6.46 -6.52
CA GLN A 123 -18.84 -6.00 -7.77
C GLN A 123 -18.97 -4.48 -7.80
N LYS A 124 -19.47 -3.86 -6.71
CA LYS A 124 -19.58 -2.41 -6.61
C LYS A 124 -18.22 -1.72 -6.74
N MET A 125 -17.20 -2.25 -6.08
CA MET A 125 -15.84 -1.70 -6.14
C MET A 125 -15.23 -1.83 -7.54
N LEU A 126 -15.38 -2.99 -8.18
CA LEU A 126 -14.93 -3.20 -9.55
C LEU A 126 -15.68 -2.30 -10.55
N GLY A 127 -16.99 -2.13 -10.37
CA GLY A 127 -17.80 -1.21 -11.17
C GLY A 127 -17.31 0.23 -11.08
N ARG A 128 -17.00 0.71 -9.86
CA ARG A 128 -16.42 2.04 -9.63
C ARG A 128 -15.10 2.25 -10.37
N LEU A 129 -14.28 1.20 -10.51
CA LEU A 129 -13.01 1.25 -11.23
C LEU A 129 -13.12 0.85 -12.71
N GLY A 130 -14.33 0.86 -13.30
CA GLY A 130 -14.52 0.56 -14.72
C GLY A 130 -14.26 -0.89 -15.11
N MET A 131 -14.38 -1.83 -14.16
CA MET A 131 -14.18 -3.27 -14.34
C MET A 131 -15.51 -4.07 -14.36
N GLY A 132 -16.65 -3.39 -14.54
CA GLY A 132 -17.98 -4.00 -14.53
C GLY A 132 -18.19 -5.09 -15.59
N ASP A 133 -17.63 -4.93 -16.80
CA ASP A 133 -17.74 -5.91 -17.88
C ASP A 133 -16.69 -7.03 -17.82
N ARG A 134 -15.91 -7.07 -16.73
CA ARG A 134 -14.73 -7.94 -16.57
C ARG A 134 -14.72 -8.69 -15.24
N LEU A 135 -15.86 -8.73 -14.53
CA LEU A 135 -15.98 -9.36 -13.21
C LEU A 135 -15.51 -10.82 -13.19
N HIS A 136 -15.86 -11.57 -14.24
CA HIS A 136 -15.60 -13.01 -14.34
C HIS A 136 -14.37 -13.37 -15.16
N HIS A 137 -13.55 -12.39 -15.52
CA HIS A 137 -12.29 -12.65 -16.23
C HIS A 137 -11.20 -13.02 -15.23
N VAL A 138 -10.37 -14.01 -15.59
CA VAL A 138 -9.18 -14.38 -14.82
C VAL A 138 -7.99 -13.46 -15.19
N PRO A 139 -6.95 -13.31 -14.34
CA PRO A 139 -5.85 -12.38 -14.57
C PRO A 139 -5.13 -12.51 -15.91
N SER A 140 -5.08 -13.71 -16.50
CA SER A 140 -4.48 -13.94 -17.82
C SER A 140 -5.27 -13.31 -18.98
N GLU A 141 -6.55 -13.01 -18.78
CA GLU A 141 -7.45 -12.39 -19.77
C GLU A 141 -7.50 -10.86 -19.64
N LEU A 142 -6.81 -10.30 -18.65
CA LEU A 142 -6.79 -8.87 -18.35
C LEU A 142 -5.48 -8.22 -18.82
N SER A 143 -5.57 -7.00 -19.32
CA SER A 143 -4.40 -6.14 -19.56
C SER A 143 -3.70 -5.76 -18.24
N GLY A 144 -2.47 -5.23 -18.32
CA GLY A 144 -1.73 -4.75 -17.14
C GLY A 144 -2.50 -3.72 -16.34
N GLY A 145 -3.06 -2.69 -17.00
CA GLY A 145 -3.87 -1.66 -16.35
C GLY A 145 -5.13 -2.22 -15.70
N GLN A 146 -5.81 -3.16 -16.36
CA GLN A 146 -6.98 -3.85 -15.78
C GLN A 146 -6.60 -4.68 -14.55
N ARG A 147 -5.49 -5.43 -14.59
CA ARG A 147 -4.98 -6.15 -13.41
C ARG A 147 -4.65 -5.21 -12.25
N GLN A 148 -4.05 -4.06 -12.53
CA GLN A 148 -3.80 -3.05 -11.50
C GLN A 148 -5.10 -2.53 -10.89
N ARG A 149 -6.12 -2.25 -11.71
CA ARG A 149 -7.44 -1.83 -11.20
C ARG A 149 -8.10 -2.90 -10.33
N VAL A 150 -7.98 -4.18 -10.67
CA VAL A 150 -8.44 -5.29 -9.80
C VAL A 150 -7.65 -5.32 -8.49
N ALA A 151 -6.33 -5.13 -8.53
CA ALA A 151 -5.49 -5.07 -7.33
C ALA A 151 -5.86 -3.88 -6.42
N ILE A 152 -6.15 -2.70 -7.01
CA ILE A 152 -6.63 -1.52 -6.31
C ILE A 152 -8.01 -1.79 -5.69
N ALA A 153 -8.95 -2.37 -6.44
CA ALA A 153 -10.26 -2.76 -5.91
C ALA A 153 -10.12 -3.70 -4.69
N ARG A 154 -9.24 -4.71 -4.79
CA ARG A 154 -8.95 -5.64 -3.68
C ARG A 154 -8.39 -4.91 -2.45
N ALA A 155 -7.49 -3.95 -2.65
CA ALA A 155 -6.93 -3.16 -1.56
C ALA A 155 -7.98 -2.27 -0.88
N LEU A 156 -8.99 -1.80 -1.63
CA LEU A 156 -10.02 -0.88 -1.15
C LEU A 156 -11.25 -1.56 -0.52
N VAL A 157 -11.48 -2.84 -0.81
CA VAL A 157 -12.77 -3.50 -0.53
C VAL A 157 -13.14 -3.54 0.96
N ASN A 158 -12.14 -3.58 1.84
CA ASN A 158 -12.32 -3.55 3.29
C ASN A 158 -12.34 -2.13 3.86
N GLU A 159 -12.39 -1.11 2.99
CA GLU A 159 -12.42 0.31 3.36
C GLU A 159 -11.26 0.72 4.29
N PRO A 160 -9.99 0.44 3.92
CA PRO A 160 -8.86 0.72 4.78
C PRO A 160 -8.72 2.22 5.10
N THR A 161 -8.11 2.50 6.26
CA THR A 161 -7.75 3.87 6.67
C THR A 161 -6.44 4.34 6.04
N LEU A 162 -5.56 3.40 5.69
CA LEU A 162 -4.26 3.65 5.06
C LEU A 162 -4.10 2.83 3.78
N LEU A 163 -3.78 3.51 2.68
CA LEU A 163 -3.36 2.88 1.43
C LEU A 163 -1.85 2.97 1.26
N LEU A 164 -1.22 1.82 1.05
CA LEU A 164 0.20 1.68 0.79
C LEU A 164 0.39 1.19 -0.65
N ALA A 165 1.14 1.92 -1.44
CA ALA A 165 1.41 1.59 -2.83
C ALA A 165 2.91 1.48 -3.10
N ASP A 166 3.37 0.30 -3.49
CA ASP A 166 4.74 0.05 -3.95
C ASP A 166 4.79 0.12 -5.48
N GLU A 167 5.37 1.19 -6.02
CA GLU A 167 5.50 1.44 -7.46
C GLU A 167 4.25 1.10 -8.29
N PRO A 168 3.09 1.71 -7.99
CA PRO A 168 1.78 1.27 -8.50
C PRO A 168 1.61 1.36 -10.03
N THR A 169 2.56 1.98 -10.73
CA THR A 169 2.56 2.10 -12.20
C THR A 169 3.81 1.49 -12.84
N GLY A 170 4.73 0.89 -12.08
CA GLY A 170 6.03 0.44 -12.58
C GLY A 170 5.97 -0.66 -13.66
N ASN A 171 4.86 -1.39 -13.72
CA ASN A 171 4.61 -2.46 -14.71
C ASN A 171 3.58 -2.07 -15.79
N LEU A 172 3.28 -0.78 -15.95
CA LEU A 172 2.23 -0.29 -16.84
C LEU A 172 2.82 0.56 -17.98
N ASP A 173 2.17 0.52 -19.14
CA ASP A 173 2.40 1.52 -20.18
C ASP A 173 1.92 2.91 -19.70
N SER A 174 2.39 3.98 -20.36
CA SER A 174 2.12 5.35 -19.94
C SER A 174 0.63 5.68 -19.83
N ARG A 175 -0.20 5.20 -20.78
CA ARG A 175 -1.64 5.45 -20.79
C ARG A 175 -2.32 4.74 -19.62
N SER A 176 -2.04 3.44 -19.43
CA SER A 176 -2.56 2.68 -18.29
C SER A 176 -2.09 3.28 -16.95
N GLY A 177 -0.84 3.73 -16.88
CA GLY A 177 -0.26 4.38 -15.72
C GLY A 177 -0.99 5.67 -15.35
N GLU A 178 -1.31 6.51 -16.33
CA GLU A 178 -2.10 7.73 -16.11
C GLU A 178 -3.51 7.44 -15.60
N GLU A 179 -4.19 6.43 -16.15
CA GLU A 179 -5.50 6.00 -15.67
C GLU A 179 -5.44 5.53 -14.21
N VAL A 180 -4.40 4.79 -13.83
CA VAL A 180 -4.18 4.35 -12.45
C VAL A 180 -3.89 5.53 -11.53
N LEU A 181 -3.06 6.49 -11.95
CA LEU A 181 -2.77 7.69 -11.14
C LEU A 181 -4.01 8.55 -10.92
N LYS A 182 -4.93 8.64 -11.89
CA LYS A 182 -6.21 9.34 -11.70
C LYS A 182 -7.03 8.74 -10.56
N ILE A 183 -7.02 7.41 -10.40
CA ILE A 183 -7.69 6.74 -9.27
C ILE A 183 -7.07 7.19 -7.94
N PHE A 184 -5.73 7.30 -7.85
CA PHE A 184 -5.08 7.84 -6.64
C PHE A 184 -5.41 9.32 -6.39
N ASP A 185 -5.56 10.12 -7.45
CA ASP A 185 -5.98 11.52 -7.35
C ASP A 185 -7.42 11.62 -6.80
N GLU A 186 -8.35 10.80 -7.30
CA GLU A 186 -9.72 10.70 -6.81
C GLU A 186 -9.79 10.25 -5.34
N LEU A 187 -9.08 9.17 -4.98
CA LEU A 187 -9.03 8.66 -3.60
C LEU A 187 -8.45 9.70 -2.64
N SER A 188 -7.43 10.45 -3.08
CA SER A 188 -6.86 11.54 -2.29
C SER A 188 -7.86 12.67 -2.08
N ALA A 189 -8.65 13.01 -3.11
CA ALA A 189 -9.70 14.03 -3.02
C ALA A 189 -10.86 13.61 -2.10
N GLU A 190 -11.12 12.30 -1.99
CA GLU A 190 -12.06 11.71 -1.03
C GLU A 190 -11.52 11.66 0.41
N GLY A 191 -10.29 12.14 0.65
CA GLY A 191 -9.68 12.17 1.97
C GLY A 191 -9.09 10.82 2.42
N LYS A 192 -8.83 9.88 1.50
CA LYS A 192 -8.07 8.67 1.83
C LYS A 192 -6.61 9.03 2.10
N THR A 193 -6.05 8.43 3.15
CA THR A 193 -4.62 8.53 3.43
C THR A 193 -3.82 7.58 2.54
N ILE A 194 -2.83 8.11 1.82
CA ILE A 194 -2.11 7.37 0.79
C ILE A 194 -0.61 7.57 0.96
N VAL A 195 0.15 6.47 1.00
CA VAL A 195 1.60 6.47 0.91
C VAL A 195 2.02 5.74 -0.36
N ILE A 196 2.76 6.43 -1.22
CA ILE A 196 3.27 5.87 -2.47
C ILE A 196 4.79 5.81 -2.40
N VAL A 197 5.35 4.61 -2.46
CA VAL A 197 6.77 4.40 -2.73
C VAL A 197 6.98 4.38 -4.23
N THR A 198 7.92 5.17 -4.71
CA THR A 198 8.23 5.24 -6.15
C THR A 198 9.62 5.77 -6.40
N HIS A 199 10.24 5.34 -7.51
CA HIS A 199 11.41 5.98 -8.07
C HIS A 199 11.06 6.99 -9.18
N ASP A 200 9.81 7.08 -9.61
CA ASP A 200 9.35 7.99 -10.67
C ASP A 200 9.16 9.43 -10.13
N PRO A 201 9.97 10.40 -10.58
CA PRO A 201 9.84 11.79 -10.15
C PRO A 201 8.48 12.43 -10.52
N SER A 202 7.83 11.96 -11.58
CA SER A 202 6.53 12.48 -12.03
C SER A 202 5.42 12.18 -11.02
N ILE A 203 5.44 10.99 -10.41
CA ILE A 203 4.50 10.58 -9.36
C ILE A 203 4.78 11.36 -8.08
N ALA A 204 6.05 11.46 -7.68
CA ALA A 204 6.43 12.23 -6.51
C ALA A 204 6.05 13.72 -6.64
N LYS A 205 6.13 14.28 -7.85
CA LYS A 205 5.70 15.66 -8.12
C LYS A 205 4.20 15.87 -7.93
N LYS A 206 3.36 14.85 -8.06
CA LYS A 206 1.91 14.97 -7.83
C LYS A 206 1.53 14.91 -6.34
N SER A 207 2.44 14.44 -5.49
CA SER A 207 2.15 14.32 -4.06
C SER A 207 2.35 15.66 -3.32
N PRO A 208 1.41 16.03 -2.42
CA PRO A 208 1.54 17.21 -1.56
C PRO A 208 2.76 17.16 -0.63
N ARG A 209 3.22 15.96 -0.25
CA ARG A 209 4.42 15.77 0.56
C ARG A 209 5.32 14.70 -0.04
N VAL A 210 6.62 14.95 0.00
CA VAL A 210 7.66 14.05 -0.50
C VAL A 210 8.70 13.82 0.58
N ILE A 211 8.90 12.56 0.97
CA ILE A 211 9.96 12.12 1.87
C ILE A 211 11.03 11.43 1.02
N ARG A 212 12.27 11.94 1.07
CA ARG A 212 13.41 11.32 0.41
C ARG A 212 14.20 10.49 1.41
N LEU A 213 14.37 9.21 1.10
CA LEU A 213 15.21 8.27 1.82
C LEU A 213 16.57 8.10 1.15
N LYS A 214 17.61 7.98 1.96
CA LYS A 214 18.97 7.65 1.55
C LYS A 214 19.65 6.88 2.67
N ASP A 215 20.27 5.76 2.32
CA ASP A 215 21.05 4.91 3.25
C ASP A 215 20.31 4.62 4.58
N GLY A 216 19.03 4.26 4.49
CA GLY A 216 18.20 3.92 5.65
C GLY A 216 17.74 5.12 6.50
N LYS A 217 17.98 6.36 6.05
CA LYS A 217 17.62 7.61 6.75
C LYS A 217 16.72 8.50 5.92
N ILE A 218 15.99 9.40 6.57
CA ILE A 218 15.32 10.51 5.91
C ILE A 218 16.37 11.58 5.59
N GLU A 219 16.63 11.81 4.31
CA GLU A 219 17.48 12.91 3.83
C GLU A 219 16.67 14.22 3.78
N LYS A 220 15.39 14.14 3.39
CA LYS A 220 14.51 15.30 3.23
C LYS A 220 13.05 14.93 3.45
N ASP A 221 12.28 15.86 4.02
CA ASP A 221 10.82 15.79 4.13
C ASP A 221 10.23 17.15 3.72
N GLU A 222 9.68 17.22 2.51
CA GLU A 222 9.23 18.45 1.87
C GLU A 222 7.72 18.44 1.69
N ARG A 223 7.04 19.46 2.22
CA ARG A 223 5.61 19.71 1.98
C ARG A 223 5.48 20.83 0.95
N LYS A 224 4.70 20.58 -0.09
CA LYS A 224 4.33 21.59 -1.08
C LYS A 224 3.28 22.52 -0.47
N LYS A 225 3.46 23.82 -0.72
CA LYS A 225 2.47 24.85 -0.38
C LYS A 225 1.34 24.84 -1.40
#